data_AF-A0A150VJH6-F1
#
_entry.id   AF-A0A150VJH6-F1
#
_cell.length_a   1.000
_cell.length_b   1.000
_cell.length_c   1.000
_cell.angle_alpha   90.00
_cell.angle_beta   90.00
_cell.angle_gamma   90.00
#
_symmetry.space_group_name_H-M   'P 1'
#
loop_
_entity.id
_entity.type
_entity.pdbx_description
1 polymer ?
#
loop_
_entity_poly.entity_id
_entity_poly.type
_entity_poly.pdbx_seq_one_letter_code
_entity_poly.pdbx_strand_id
1 'polypeptide(L)'
;MADIEPFTLIEESRGGGCHQFFDEVLDLEAAKTADHDLHYISGLRKANPGMIVTGIPVNNVPLVAFASAGHAICELDKDTDSFASWRGYRPPALRQNKGTLAESVFFAKYHYKWINEHFVLYVVGPVQYVLKERRDSEHALGPSKATDRLIQTVGDWLLSDQEVVWVYDRYWMQSKPLWQQVQKATWDKVILDEGMKRELTKAANKFFSSKDVYEDLGVPWKRGLLFYGPPGNGKTISIVALMHTLLGRKHPIPTLYVKSAPTTFDIRNVFNQARALAPCMLVLEDVETIVTAQTRSYFFNEVDGLENNDGLFMIASTNFIDKLDPGLSKRPSRFDRKYLFPLPNQHERTLYCEFWRHKLQKKPLIDFPEKLCPAMAQVTNGFSFAFMQECFVATLLVLARNETLDLPGTDKDDLEDYELWRVFKHQADMLRKEISSQFENNPCIAICRHDSPADMASQSAVPTSDEHGECHANRQMNMRLPDLRSLRVEDSTTLPPLPYRKHAHISTAAFMKE
;
A
#
# COMPACT_ATOMS: atom_id res chain seq x y z
N MET A 1 -22.02 44.90 -34.96
CA MET A 1 -20.58 44.78 -35.27
C MET A 1 -19.86 45.46 -34.13
N ALA A 2 -19.33 44.67 -33.21
CA ALA A 2 -18.69 45.12 -31.98
C ALA A 2 -17.19 44.79 -32.04
N ASP A 3 -16.44 45.62 -31.33
CA ASP A 3 -14.99 45.80 -31.35
C ASP A 3 -14.15 44.52 -31.19
N ILE A 4 -13.05 44.50 -31.94
CA ILE A 4 -11.87 43.67 -31.66
C ILE A 4 -10.67 44.61 -31.77
N GLU A 5 -10.18 45.11 -30.63
CA GLU A 5 -8.84 45.67 -30.56
C GLU A 5 -7.82 44.53 -30.54
N PRO A 6 -6.78 44.55 -31.40
CA PRO A 6 -5.66 43.64 -31.30
C PRO A 6 -4.72 44.12 -30.19
N PHE A 7 -4.42 43.22 -29.25
CA PHE A 7 -3.43 43.42 -28.18
C PHE A 7 -2.12 44.01 -28.73
N THR A 8 -1.93 45.30 -28.50
CA THR A 8 -0.65 45.99 -28.71
C THR A 8 0.10 45.93 -27.38
N LEU A 9 1.16 45.13 -27.32
CA LEU A 9 2.11 45.16 -26.21
C LEU A 9 2.85 46.50 -26.26
N ILE A 10 2.60 47.35 -25.27
CA ILE A 10 3.38 48.57 -25.06
C ILE A 10 4.69 48.14 -24.39
N GLU A 11 5.79 48.11 -25.15
CA GLU A 11 7.14 48.13 -24.57
C GLU A 11 7.44 49.55 -24.08
N GLU A 12 7.12 49.83 -22.81
CA GLU A 12 7.74 50.97 -22.11
C GLU A 12 9.11 50.54 -21.57
N SER A 13 10.14 50.75 -22.38
CA SER A 13 11.51 50.80 -21.90
C SER A 13 11.72 52.09 -21.10
N ARG A 14 11.74 51.98 -19.76
CA ARG A 14 12.32 53.00 -18.88
C ARG A 14 13.21 52.34 -17.82
N GLY A 15 14.52 52.35 -18.13
CA GLY A 15 15.61 52.59 -17.19
C GLY A 15 15.76 51.72 -15.94
N GLY A 16 16.76 50.84 -15.97
CA GLY A 16 17.66 50.65 -14.82
C GLY A 16 17.27 49.59 -13.80
N GLY A 17 17.43 48.32 -14.18
CA GLY A 17 17.44 47.18 -13.26
C GLY A 17 17.11 45.91 -14.01
N CYS A 18 17.99 44.92 -13.98
CA CYS A 18 17.62 43.56 -14.36
C CYS A 18 16.36 43.22 -13.54
N HIS A 19 15.22 42.98 -14.18
CA HIS A 19 14.01 42.58 -13.45
C HIS A 19 14.32 41.19 -12.88
N GLN A 20 14.78 41.15 -11.63
CA GLN A 20 15.15 39.94 -10.95
C GLN A 20 13.85 39.31 -10.44
N PHE A 21 13.14 38.64 -11.35
CA PHE A 21 11.95 37.85 -11.03
C PHE A 21 12.19 36.93 -9.81
N PHE A 22 13.43 36.47 -9.63
CA PHE A 22 13.87 35.71 -8.48
C PHE A 22 13.82 36.49 -7.15
N ASP A 23 14.27 37.75 -7.13
CA ASP A 23 14.20 38.61 -5.93
C ASP A 23 12.75 38.93 -5.59
N GLU A 24 11.91 39.12 -6.60
CA GLU A 24 10.48 39.39 -6.45
C GLU A 24 9.72 38.16 -5.90
N VAL A 25 10.05 36.95 -6.36
CA VAL A 25 9.55 35.69 -5.78
C VAL A 25 10.03 35.52 -4.34
N LEU A 26 11.31 35.81 -4.05
CA LEU A 26 11.88 35.73 -2.70
C LEU A 26 11.18 36.68 -1.72
N ASP A 27 10.89 37.91 -2.13
CA ASP A 27 10.16 38.89 -1.32
C ASP A 27 8.70 38.47 -1.09
N LEU A 28 8.04 37.91 -2.11
CA LEU A 28 6.67 37.39 -2.00
C LEU A 28 6.58 36.16 -1.08
N GLU A 29 7.66 35.37 -0.97
CA GLU A 29 7.74 34.18 -0.13
C GLU A 29 8.37 34.41 1.25
N ALA A 30 8.88 35.61 1.53
CA ALA A 30 9.56 35.95 2.78
C ALA A 30 8.63 36.06 4.01
N ALA A 31 7.30 35.87 3.89
CA ALA A 31 6.36 35.93 5.01
C ALA A 31 5.50 34.67 5.21
N LYS A 32 5.58 34.11 6.44
CA LYS A 32 4.81 33.04 7.13
C LYS A 32 4.54 31.69 6.43
N THR A 33 4.58 31.58 5.11
CA THR A 33 4.68 30.31 4.38
C THR A 33 5.91 30.36 3.50
N ALA A 34 7.06 30.28 4.14
CA ALA A 34 8.35 30.19 3.48
C ALA A 34 8.37 28.95 2.56
N ASP A 35 8.68 29.12 1.27
CA ASP A 35 9.13 28.00 0.45
C ASP A 35 10.51 27.59 0.99
N HIS A 36 10.50 26.56 1.83
CA HIS A 36 11.70 26.09 2.49
C HIS A 36 12.76 25.66 1.47
N ASP A 37 12.36 25.13 0.31
CA ASP A 37 13.30 24.62 -0.68
C ASP A 37 14.07 25.76 -1.36
N LEU A 38 13.40 26.88 -1.66
CA LEU A 38 14.05 28.08 -2.19
C LEU A 38 15.03 28.68 -1.18
N HIS A 39 14.68 28.73 0.10
CA HIS A 39 15.60 29.17 1.15
C HIS A 39 16.81 28.24 1.33
N TYR A 40 16.60 26.92 1.28
CA TYR A 40 17.71 25.97 1.36
C TYR A 40 18.65 26.10 0.17
N ILE A 41 18.12 26.19 -1.06
CA ILE A 41 18.94 26.36 -2.28
C ILE A 41 19.73 27.67 -2.21
N SER A 42 19.07 28.77 -1.84
CA SER A 42 19.73 30.09 -1.72
C SER A 42 20.85 30.07 -0.67
N GLY A 43 20.57 29.52 0.51
CA GLY A 43 21.54 29.37 1.59
C GLY A 43 22.73 28.50 1.20
N LEU A 44 22.48 27.35 0.56
CA LEU A 44 23.53 26.42 0.12
C LEU A 44 24.41 27.04 -0.98
N ARG A 45 23.83 27.76 -1.94
CA ARG A 45 24.59 28.48 -2.98
C ARG A 45 25.47 29.56 -2.39
N LYS A 46 24.94 30.34 -1.43
CA LYS A 46 25.70 31.40 -0.74
C LYS A 46 26.86 30.83 0.07
N ALA A 47 26.66 29.69 0.73
CA ALA A 47 27.71 29.02 1.50
C ALA A 47 28.75 28.33 0.61
N ASN A 48 28.41 27.98 -0.64
CA ASN A 48 29.25 27.19 -1.55
C ASN A 48 29.33 27.82 -2.97
N PRO A 49 29.95 29.00 -3.13
CA PRO A 49 29.92 29.78 -4.38
C PRO A 49 30.61 29.11 -5.60
N GLY A 50 31.37 28.03 -5.39
CA GLY A 50 31.99 27.22 -6.45
C GLY A 50 31.23 25.95 -6.84
N MET A 51 30.09 25.69 -6.20
CA MET A 51 29.31 24.47 -6.40
C MET A 51 27.95 24.77 -7.05
N ILE A 52 27.54 23.87 -7.93
CA ILE A 52 26.17 23.78 -8.42
C ILE A 52 25.35 23.05 -7.36
N VAL A 53 24.20 23.61 -7.01
CA VAL A 53 23.23 23.02 -6.08
C VAL A 53 22.02 22.52 -6.86
N THR A 54 21.71 21.23 -6.74
CA THR A 54 20.55 20.58 -7.38
C THR A 54 19.62 20.02 -6.31
N GLY A 55 18.41 20.57 -6.22
CA GLY A 55 17.34 20.02 -5.36
C GLY A 55 16.64 18.85 -6.06
N ILE A 56 16.46 17.74 -5.35
CA ILE A 56 15.89 16.50 -5.88
C ILE A 56 14.94 15.92 -4.82
N PRO A 57 13.69 15.55 -5.15
CA PRO A 57 12.85 14.80 -4.22
C PRO A 57 13.45 13.42 -3.90
N VAL A 58 13.52 13.05 -2.61
CA VAL A 58 14.11 11.78 -2.15
C VAL A 58 13.35 10.57 -2.70
N ASN A 59 12.03 10.70 -2.85
CA ASN A 59 11.18 9.66 -3.43
C ASN A 59 11.35 9.49 -4.95
N ASN A 60 11.87 10.50 -5.65
CA ASN A 60 12.16 10.42 -7.08
C ASN A 60 13.51 9.74 -7.32
N VAL A 61 14.56 10.16 -6.59
CA VAL A 61 15.92 9.64 -6.75
C VAL A 61 16.47 9.26 -5.36
N PRO A 62 16.30 8.04 -4.86
CA PRO A 62 16.64 7.70 -3.48
C PRO A 62 18.14 7.43 -3.30
N LEU A 63 18.96 8.50 -3.26
CA LEU A 63 20.44 8.42 -3.25
C LEU A 63 21.01 7.61 -2.08
N VAL A 64 20.44 7.76 -0.88
CA VAL A 64 20.86 7.00 0.31
C VAL A 64 20.55 5.51 0.15
N ALA A 65 19.40 5.16 -0.46
CA ALA A 65 19.04 3.77 -0.73
C ALA A 65 19.94 3.16 -1.82
N PHE A 66 20.22 3.91 -2.88
CA PHE A 66 21.15 3.52 -3.93
C PHE A 66 22.55 3.22 -3.38
N ALA A 67 23.05 4.06 -2.45
CA ALA A 67 24.29 3.80 -1.74
C ALA A 67 24.20 2.59 -0.82
N SER A 68 23.10 2.44 -0.08
CA SER A 68 22.87 1.29 0.83
C SER A 68 22.77 -0.05 0.07
N ALA A 69 22.35 -0.02 -1.20
CA ALA A 69 22.37 -1.17 -2.11
C ALA A 69 23.77 -1.50 -2.64
N GLY A 70 24.80 -0.71 -2.28
CA GLY A 70 26.19 -0.94 -2.64
C GLY A 70 26.64 -0.28 -3.95
N HIS A 71 25.80 0.56 -4.57
CA HIS A 71 26.15 1.24 -5.83
C HIS A 71 26.91 2.55 -5.64
N ALA A 72 26.93 3.09 -4.42
CA ALA A 72 27.63 4.31 -4.05
C ALA A 72 28.04 4.26 -2.56
N ILE A 73 28.93 5.15 -2.14
CA ILE A 73 29.32 5.34 -0.75
C ILE A 73 28.63 6.61 -0.25
N CYS A 74 27.92 6.52 0.87
CA CYS A 74 27.24 7.66 1.49
C CYS A 74 27.59 7.71 2.98
N GLU A 75 28.49 8.61 3.35
CA GLU A 75 29.03 8.73 4.71
C GLU A 75 28.45 9.98 5.37
N LEU A 76 27.83 9.82 6.55
CA LEU A 76 27.29 10.94 7.33
C LEU A 76 28.44 11.82 7.83
N ASP A 77 28.39 13.11 7.51
CA ASP A 77 29.35 14.11 7.99
C ASP A 77 28.93 14.55 9.39
N LYS A 78 29.68 14.07 10.40
CA LYS A 78 29.46 14.38 11.82
C LYS A 78 30.39 15.49 12.34
N ASP A 79 31.38 15.87 11.53
CA ASP A 79 32.49 16.71 11.98
C ASP A 79 32.30 18.17 11.58
N THR A 80 31.64 18.43 10.45
CA THR A 80 31.58 19.78 9.88
C THR A 80 30.19 20.40 9.87
N ASP A 81 29.14 19.64 10.17
CA ASP A 81 27.77 20.16 10.22
C ASP A 81 26.92 19.45 11.27
N SER A 82 25.82 20.09 11.67
CA SER A 82 24.83 19.48 12.55
C SER A 82 23.96 18.49 11.78
N PHE A 83 23.46 17.47 12.47
CA PHE A 83 22.45 16.55 11.93
C PHE A 83 21.29 16.40 12.90
N ALA A 84 20.09 16.19 12.38
CA ALA A 84 18.91 15.84 13.15
C ALA A 84 18.45 14.44 12.76
N SER A 85 18.45 13.57 13.76
CA SER A 85 17.95 12.20 13.62
C SER A 85 16.91 11.89 14.69
N TRP A 86 15.97 11.02 14.32
CA TRP A 86 15.05 10.39 15.23
C TRP A 86 15.54 8.97 15.50
N ARG A 87 15.76 8.66 16.77
CA ARG A 87 16.01 7.29 17.21
C ARG A 87 14.70 6.70 17.68
N GLY A 88 14.32 5.58 17.07
CA GLY A 88 13.11 4.83 17.39
C GLY A 88 13.45 3.39 17.70
N TYR A 89 12.62 2.75 18.52
CA TYR A 89 12.65 1.30 18.64
C TYR A 89 11.79 0.70 17.53
N ARG A 90 12.43 0.01 16.59
CA ARG A 90 11.74 -0.78 15.58
C ARG A 90 11.34 -2.11 16.20
N PRO A 91 10.04 -2.37 16.42
CA PRO A 91 9.62 -3.66 16.93
C PRO A 91 10.04 -4.77 15.96
N PRO A 92 10.33 -5.96 16.48
CA PRO A 92 10.77 -7.08 15.64
C PRO A 92 9.66 -7.51 14.68
N ALA A 93 10.05 -7.84 13.45
CA ALA A 93 9.15 -8.46 12.48
C ALA A 93 8.94 -9.94 12.85
N LEU A 94 8.02 -10.18 13.80
CA LEU A 94 7.53 -11.49 14.27
C LEU A 94 8.54 -12.36 15.08
N ARG A 95 8.04 -12.95 16.17
CA ARG A 95 8.68 -14.02 17.00
C ARG A 95 10.09 -13.76 17.55
N GLN A 96 10.58 -12.53 17.53
CA GLN A 96 11.76 -12.13 18.29
C GLN A 96 11.32 -11.26 19.46
N ASN A 97 11.87 -11.46 20.65
CA ASN A 97 11.54 -10.65 21.84
C ASN A 97 12.36 -9.35 21.93
N LYS A 98 13.13 -9.04 20.89
CA LYS A 98 13.99 -7.87 20.83
C LYS A 98 13.84 -7.24 19.45
N GLY A 99 13.35 -6.01 19.45
CA GLY A 99 13.43 -5.11 18.31
C GLY A 99 14.82 -4.52 18.21
N THR A 100 15.00 -3.65 17.23
CA THR A 100 16.26 -2.95 17.02
C THR A 100 16.06 -1.46 17.26
N LEU A 101 17.07 -0.80 17.82
CA LEU A 101 17.14 0.65 17.69
C LEU A 101 17.39 0.95 16.22
N ALA A 102 16.67 1.93 15.73
CA ALA A 102 16.72 2.28 14.35
C ALA A 102 16.68 3.80 14.25
N GLU A 103 17.45 4.34 13.33
CA GLU A 103 17.70 5.77 13.20
C GLU A 103 17.11 6.26 11.88
N SER A 104 16.31 7.33 11.95
CA SER A 104 15.80 8.05 10.80
C SER A 104 16.45 9.43 10.78
N VAL A 105 17.33 9.66 9.80
CA VAL A 105 17.97 10.97 9.62
C VAL A 105 17.10 11.80 8.66
N PHE A 106 16.61 12.95 9.13
CA PHE A 106 15.75 13.83 8.33
C PHE A 106 16.38 15.22 8.11
N PHE A 107 17.50 15.50 8.77
CA PHE A 107 18.40 16.59 8.40
C PHE A 107 19.84 16.10 8.56
N ALA A 108 20.62 16.09 7.48
CA ALA A 108 22.05 15.76 7.56
C ALA A 108 22.81 16.13 6.31
N LYS A 109 24.11 16.33 6.49
CA LYS A 109 25.11 16.41 5.43
C LYS A 109 25.82 15.07 5.28
N TYR A 110 26.10 14.67 4.05
CA TYR A 110 26.81 13.44 3.71
C TYR A 110 27.92 13.72 2.70
N HIS A 111 29.01 12.98 2.82
CA HIS A 111 29.98 12.79 1.75
C HIS A 111 29.49 11.64 0.87
N TYR A 112 29.15 11.97 -0.38
CA TYR A 112 28.62 11.01 -1.33
C TYR A 112 29.65 10.73 -2.43
N LYS A 113 30.05 9.47 -2.59
CA LYS A 113 31.00 9.06 -3.62
C LYS A 113 30.32 8.05 -4.54
N TRP A 114 30.34 8.35 -5.83
CA TRP A 114 29.80 7.45 -6.85
C TRP A 114 30.74 7.42 -8.04
N ILE A 115 31.19 6.21 -8.39
CA ILE A 115 32.26 5.99 -9.38
C ILE A 115 33.52 6.79 -8.95
N ASN A 116 33.91 7.80 -9.74
CA ASN A 116 35.07 8.67 -9.51
C ASN A 116 34.63 10.11 -9.22
N GLU A 117 33.36 10.31 -8.84
CA GLU A 117 32.78 11.61 -8.55
C GLU A 117 32.47 11.72 -7.06
N HIS A 118 32.88 12.84 -6.47
CA HIS A 118 32.52 13.24 -5.11
C HIS A 118 31.42 14.30 -5.16
N PHE A 119 30.47 14.20 -4.23
CA PHE A 119 29.37 15.13 -4.03
C PHE A 119 29.21 15.41 -2.54
N VAL A 120 28.69 16.60 -2.22
CA VAL A 120 28.13 16.88 -0.89
C VAL A 120 26.63 16.73 -0.99
N LEU A 121 26.04 15.88 -0.16
CA LEU A 121 24.60 15.59 -0.17
C LEU A 121 23.98 16.11 1.12
N TYR A 122 23.01 17.00 1.03
CA TYR A 122 22.14 17.34 2.15
C TYR A 122 20.82 16.61 2.01
N VAL A 123 20.35 15.94 3.06
CA VAL A 123 18.99 15.38 3.13
C VAL A 123 18.18 16.24 4.08
N VAL A 124 17.08 16.83 3.62
CA VAL A 124 16.22 17.73 4.39
C VAL A 124 14.76 17.35 4.18
N GLY A 125 14.23 16.53 5.08
CA GLY A 125 12.87 15.99 4.98
C GLY A 125 12.66 15.20 3.68
N PRO A 126 11.68 15.58 2.83
CA PRO A 126 11.38 14.87 1.58
C PRO A 126 12.28 15.26 0.40
N VAL A 127 13.13 16.27 0.55
CA VAL A 127 14.02 16.77 -0.50
C VAL A 127 15.47 16.53 -0.10
N GLN A 128 16.32 16.29 -1.09
CA GLN A 128 17.75 16.21 -0.94
C GLN A 128 18.42 17.20 -1.90
N TYR A 129 19.55 17.76 -1.49
CA TYR A 129 20.31 18.75 -2.24
C TYR A 129 21.70 18.20 -2.54
N VAL A 130 21.98 18.00 -3.82
CA VAL A 130 23.27 17.52 -4.31
C VAL A 130 24.11 18.72 -4.72
N LEU A 131 25.28 18.85 -4.08
CA LEU A 131 26.26 19.87 -4.38
C LEU A 131 27.43 19.25 -5.14
N LYS A 132 27.77 19.86 -6.26
CA LYS A 132 28.89 19.42 -7.12
C LYS A 132 29.70 20.61 -7.60
N GLU A 133 31.03 20.48 -7.55
CA GLU A 133 31.95 21.47 -8.11
C GLU A 133 31.60 21.81 -9.56
N ARG A 134 31.52 23.10 -9.85
CA ARG A 134 31.21 23.62 -11.18
C ARG A 134 32.39 23.39 -12.12
N ARG A 135 32.13 22.81 -13.29
CA ARG A 135 33.14 22.70 -14.37
C ARG A 135 33.12 23.94 -15.26
N ASP A 136 34.22 24.24 -15.95
CA ASP A 136 34.38 25.47 -16.75
C ASP A 136 33.29 25.68 -17.82
N SER A 137 32.69 24.59 -18.33
CA SER A 137 31.61 24.64 -19.32
C SER A 137 30.20 24.82 -18.72
N GLU A 138 30.06 24.84 -17.39
CA GLU A 138 28.78 24.79 -16.69
C GLU A 138 28.43 26.16 -16.08
N HIS A 139 27.17 26.56 -16.22
CA HIS A 139 26.68 27.78 -15.60
C HIS A 139 26.47 27.55 -14.09
N ALA A 140 26.75 28.57 -13.25
CA ALA A 140 26.66 28.46 -11.79
C ALA A 140 25.25 28.08 -11.28
N LEU A 141 24.22 28.51 -12.02
CA LEU A 141 22.81 28.25 -11.73
C LEU A 141 22.21 27.15 -12.63
N GLY A 142 23.03 26.57 -13.52
CA GLY A 142 22.61 25.51 -14.43
C GLY A 142 22.78 24.12 -13.82
N PRO A 143 22.41 23.06 -14.56
CA PRO A 143 22.62 21.69 -14.12
C PRO A 143 24.10 21.31 -14.16
N SER A 144 24.49 20.38 -13.28
CA SER A 144 25.80 19.73 -13.35
C SER A 144 25.68 18.42 -14.12
N LYS A 145 26.50 18.24 -15.16
CA LYS A 145 26.52 16.99 -15.96
C LYS A 145 26.90 15.77 -15.12
N ALA A 146 27.63 15.94 -14.03
CA ALA A 146 27.95 14.85 -13.12
C ALA A 146 26.73 14.45 -12.28
N THR A 147 25.99 15.44 -11.77
CA THR A 147 24.74 15.21 -11.04
C THR A 147 23.67 14.59 -11.94
N ASP A 148 23.51 15.05 -13.18
CA ASP A 148 22.54 14.50 -14.12
C ASP A 148 22.82 13.02 -14.45
N ARG A 149 24.10 12.65 -14.63
CA ARG A 149 24.50 11.24 -14.82
C ARG A 149 24.20 10.37 -13.61
N LEU A 150 24.39 10.89 -12.40
CA LEU A 150 24.03 10.20 -11.16
C LEU A 150 22.51 9.99 -11.10
N ILE A 151 21.72 11.03 -11.36
CA ILE A 151 20.25 10.95 -11.40
C ILE A 151 19.79 9.91 -12.41
N GLN A 152 20.33 9.96 -13.63
CA GLN A 152 19.98 9.01 -14.69
C GLN A 152 20.34 7.57 -14.30
N THR A 153 21.52 7.35 -13.73
CA THR A 153 21.94 6.00 -13.30
C THR A 153 21.06 5.45 -12.19
N VAL A 154 20.66 6.29 -11.23
CA VAL A 154 19.74 5.88 -10.17
C VAL A 154 18.35 5.57 -10.76
N GLY A 155 17.90 6.37 -11.73
CA GLY A 155 16.68 6.09 -12.49
C GLY A 155 16.74 4.74 -13.21
N ASP A 156 17.84 4.47 -13.92
CA ASP A 156 18.09 3.19 -14.58
C ASP A 156 18.15 2.04 -13.56
N TRP A 157 18.79 2.25 -12.40
CA TRP A 157 18.86 1.27 -11.32
C TRP A 157 17.48 0.89 -10.79
N LEU A 158 16.64 1.90 -10.52
CA LEU A 158 15.25 1.71 -10.09
C LEU A 158 14.43 0.89 -11.08
N LEU A 159 14.79 0.93 -12.37
CA LEU A 159 14.17 0.15 -13.43
C LEU A 159 14.81 -1.23 -13.63
N SER A 160 16.10 -1.37 -13.32
CA SER A 160 16.92 -2.56 -13.58
C SER A 160 16.79 -3.67 -12.52
N ASP A 161 16.61 -3.30 -11.25
CA ASP A 161 16.66 -4.24 -10.13
C ASP A 161 15.25 -4.75 -9.79
N GLN A 162 14.65 -5.50 -10.73
CA GLN A 162 13.24 -5.95 -10.67
C GLN A 162 12.96 -7.08 -9.67
N GLU A 163 13.72 -7.21 -8.59
CA GLU A 163 13.39 -8.11 -7.46
C GLU A 163 12.47 -7.46 -6.41
N VAL A 164 11.64 -6.51 -6.85
CA VAL A 164 10.81 -5.71 -5.96
C VAL A 164 9.44 -5.45 -6.58
N VAL A 165 8.42 -5.38 -5.73
CA VAL A 165 7.10 -4.85 -6.10
C VAL A 165 7.00 -3.43 -5.56
N TRP A 166 6.60 -2.48 -6.39
CA TRP A 166 6.32 -1.12 -5.95
C TRP A 166 5.00 -1.08 -5.17
N VAL A 167 5.04 -0.56 -3.95
CA VAL A 167 3.89 -0.41 -3.07
C VAL A 167 3.67 1.07 -2.78
N TYR A 168 2.46 1.56 -2.98
CA TYR A 168 2.06 2.89 -2.57
C TYR A 168 1.32 2.86 -1.24
N ASP A 169 1.88 3.56 -0.27
CA ASP A 169 1.24 3.90 1.01
C ASP A 169 1.71 5.30 1.39
N ARG A 170 0.97 6.32 0.93
CA ARG A 170 1.31 7.77 0.99
C ARG A 170 2.52 8.18 0.15
N TYR A 171 3.44 7.26 -0.12
CA TYR A 171 4.56 7.39 -1.03
C TYR A 171 4.93 6.02 -1.63
N TRP A 172 5.65 6.03 -2.76
CA TRP A 172 6.13 4.82 -3.41
C TRP A 172 7.30 4.22 -2.64
N MET A 173 7.24 2.91 -2.40
CA MET A 173 8.29 2.12 -1.78
C MET A 173 8.48 0.82 -2.53
N GLN A 174 9.70 0.28 -2.50
CA GLN A 174 9.98 -1.06 -3.00
C GLN A 174 9.76 -2.09 -1.88
N SER A 175 9.00 -3.16 -2.17
CA SER A 175 8.67 -4.22 -1.22
C SER A 175 9.28 -5.57 -1.65
N LYS A 176 10.47 -5.85 -1.13
CA LYS A 176 11.11 -7.18 -1.23
C LYS A 176 10.29 -8.30 -0.55
N PRO A 177 9.63 -8.08 0.60
CA PRO A 177 8.77 -9.10 1.20
C PRO A 177 7.60 -9.49 0.30
N LEU A 178 6.94 -8.51 -0.34
CA LEU A 178 5.85 -8.79 -1.28
C LEU A 178 6.37 -9.51 -2.52
N TRP A 179 7.52 -9.09 -3.06
CA TRP A 179 8.18 -9.81 -4.15
C TRP A 179 8.40 -11.28 -3.84
N GLN A 180 8.96 -11.61 -2.66
CA GLN A 180 9.17 -13.00 -2.25
C GLN A 180 7.88 -13.82 -2.11
N GLN A 181 6.77 -13.16 -1.74
CA GLN A 181 5.45 -13.80 -1.72
C GLN A 181 4.97 -14.08 -3.14
N VAL A 182 5.09 -13.10 -4.05
CA VAL A 182 4.73 -13.24 -5.46
C VAL A 182 5.49 -14.40 -6.10
N GLN A 183 6.80 -14.52 -5.87
CA GLN A 183 7.62 -15.63 -6.39
C GLN A 183 7.12 -17.03 -5.99
N LYS A 184 6.34 -17.14 -4.90
CA LYS A 184 5.80 -18.42 -4.42
C LYS A 184 4.33 -18.62 -4.77
N ALA A 185 3.65 -17.59 -5.26
CA ALA A 185 2.20 -17.54 -5.44
C ALA A 185 1.79 -18.05 -6.84
N THR A 186 1.88 -19.36 -7.03
CA THR A 186 1.44 -20.02 -8.26
C THR A 186 -0.05 -20.39 -8.17
N TRP A 187 -0.75 -20.44 -9.32
CA TRP A 187 -2.19 -20.71 -9.37
C TRP A 187 -2.62 -22.08 -8.82
N ASP A 188 -1.73 -23.07 -8.79
CA ASP A 188 -1.94 -24.38 -8.16
C ASP A 188 -2.10 -24.28 -6.64
N LYS A 189 -1.56 -23.24 -6.01
CA LYS A 189 -1.67 -23.02 -4.56
C LYS A 189 -2.88 -22.19 -4.16
N VAL A 190 -3.62 -21.66 -5.13
CA VAL A 190 -4.82 -20.86 -4.89
C VAL A 190 -6.03 -21.77 -5.01
N ILE A 191 -6.82 -21.92 -3.95
CA ILE A 191 -8.10 -22.63 -4.02
C ILE A 191 -9.14 -21.64 -4.53
N LEU A 192 -9.60 -21.87 -5.77
CA LEU A 192 -10.55 -21.04 -6.51
C LEU A 192 -11.10 -21.86 -7.67
N ASP A 193 -12.28 -21.53 -8.19
CA ASP A 193 -12.81 -22.08 -9.43
C ASP A 193 -11.78 -22.08 -10.59
N GLU A 194 -11.57 -23.25 -11.18
CA GLU A 194 -10.60 -23.45 -12.27
C GLU A 194 -10.96 -22.68 -13.55
N GLY A 195 -12.26 -22.46 -13.79
CA GLY A 195 -12.74 -21.59 -14.86
C GLY A 195 -12.25 -20.16 -14.65
N MET A 196 -12.47 -19.61 -13.47
CA MET A 196 -12.05 -18.26 -13.08
C MET A 196 -10.53 -18.09 -13.17
N LYS A 197 -9.73 -19.04 -12.67
CA LYS A 197 -8.25 -19.00 -12.79
C LYS A 197 -7.80 -18.88 -14.24
N ARG A 198 -8.38 -19.70 -15.12
CA ARG A 198 -8.09 -19.69 -16.56
C ARG A 198 -8.51 -18.39 -17.22
N GLU A 199 -9.69 -17.88 -16.89
CA GLU A 199 -10.20 -16.62 -17.44
C GLU A 199 -9.33 -15.43 -17.06
N LEU A 200 -8.96 -15.29 -15.77
CA LEU A 200 -8.09 -14.24 -15.27
C LEU A 200 -6.71 -14.28 -15.95
N THR A 201 -6.11 -15.47 -16.00
CA THR A 201 -4.80 -15.70 -16.64
C THR A 201 -4.84 -15.36 -18.13
N LYS A 202 -5.90 -15.77 -18.83
CA LYS A 202 -6.09 -15.48 -20.26
C LYS A 202 -6.33 -13.99 -20.49
N ALA A 203 -7.13 -13.33 -19.66
CA ALA A 203 -7.41 -11.90 -19.78
C ALA A 203 -6.13 -11.07 -19.67
N ALA A 204 -5.30 -11.34 -18.65
CA ALA A 204 -4.04 -10.64 -18.44
C ALA A 204 -3.04 -10.91 -19.57
N ASN A 205 -2.79 -12.18 -19.92
CA ASN A 205 -1.82 -12.52 -20.96
C ASN A 205 -2.25 -12.02 -22.34
N LYS A 206 -3.54 -12.11 -22.68
CA LYS A 206 -4.07 -11.59 -23.95
C LYS A 206 -3.90 -10.09 -24.02
N PHE A 207 -4.25 -9.34 -22.97
CA PHE A 207 -4.10 -7.89 -22.94
C PHE A 207 -2.67 -7.43 -23.31
N PHE A 208 -1.66 -7.97 -22.62
CA PHE A 208 -0.26 -7.58 -22.85
C PHE A 208 0.35 -8.11 -24.14
N SER A 209 -0.27 -9.10 -24.78
CA SER A 209 0.20 -9.69 -26.04
C SER A 209 -0.57 -9.17 -27.26
N SER A 210 -1.51 -8.24 -27.06
CA SER A 210 -2.38 -7.72 -28.12
C SER A 210 -2.18 -6.23 -28.38
N LYS A 211 -1.05 -5.62 -27.96
CA LYS A 211 -0.77 -4.19 -28.16
C LYS A 211 -1.06 -3.73 -29.60
N ASP A 212 -0.46 -4.39 -30.59
CA ASP A 212 -0.62 -4.06 -32.01
C ASP A 212 -2.08 -4.09 -32.47
N VAL A 213 -2.89 -5.02 -31.92
CA VAL A 213 -4.32 -5.13 -32.24
C VAL A 213 -5.10 -3.92 -31.72
N TYR A 214 -4.74 -3.38 -30.55
CA TYR A 214 -5.36 -2.15 -30.03
C TYR A 214 -4.99 -0.94 -30.88
N GLU A 215 -3.72 -0.84 -31.28
CA GLU A 215 -3.20 0.22 -32.15
C GLU A 215 -3.87 0.20 -33.53
N ASP A 216 -3.94 -0.97 -34.18
CA ASP A 216 -4.58 -1.16 -35.49
C ASP A 216 -6.07 -0.79 -35.50
N LEU A 217 -6.77 -1.07 -34.40
CA LEU A 217 -8.19 -0.75 -34.23
C LEU A 217 -8.45 0.69 -33.75
N GLY A 218 -7.40 1.45 -33.40
CA GLY A 218 -7.52 2.81 -32.87
C GLY A 218 -8.26 2.89 -31.54
N VAL A 219 -8.21 1.83 -30.72
CA VAL A 219 -8.87 1.78 -29.40
C VAL A 219 -7.84 1.91 -28.26
N PRO A 220 -8.16 2.61 -27.15
CA PRO A 220 -7.22 2.77 -26.05
C PRO A 220 -6.71 1.44 -25.50
N TRP A 221 -5.39 1.27 -25.37
CA TRP A 221 -4.78 0.04 -24.88
C TRP A 221 -4.78 0.00 -23.34
N LYS A 222 -5.97 0.00 -22.76
CA LYS A 222 -6.17 -0.12 -21.31
C LYS A 222 -7.24 -1.17 -20.98
N ARG A 223 -7.17 -1.75 -19.79
CA ARG A 223 -8.17 -2.72 -19.31
C ARG A 223 -8.33 -2.61 -17.81
N GLY A 224 -9.58 -2.64 -17.32
CA GLY A 224 -9.88 -2.67 -15.88
C GLY A 224 -10.67 -3.91 -15.47
N LEU A 225 -10.23 -4.58 -14.39
CA LEU A 225 -10.95 -5.66 -13.71
C LEU A 225 -11.36 -5.23 -12.30
N LEU A 226 -12.58 -5.57 -11.87
CA LEU A 226 -13.06 -5.35 -10.51
C LEU A 226 -13.28 -6.69 -9.80
N PHE A 227 -12.55 -6.93 -8.72
CA PHE A 227 -12.72 -8.09 -7.85
C PHE A 227 -13.61 -7.70 -6.67
N TYR A 228 -14.69 -8.43 -6.45
CA TYR A 228 -15.63 -8.12 -5.38
C TYR A 228 -16.15 -9.38 -4.69
N GLY A 229 -16.61 -9.22 -3.46
CA GLY A 229 -17.16 -10.32 -2.66
C GLY A 229 -16.73 -10.21 -1.20
N PRO A 230 -17.24 -11.09 -0.33
CA PRO A 230 -16.93 -11.05 1.10
C PRO A 230 -15.42 -11.13 1.40
N PRO A 231 -14.96 -10.57 2.53
CA PRO A 231 -13.56 -10.62 2.93
C PRO A 231 -13.09 -12.06 3.16
N GLY A 232 -11.82 -12.32 2.88
CA GLY A 232 -11.20 -13.63 3.14
C GLY A 232 -11.52 -14.75 2.15
N ASN A 233 -11.97 -14.44 0.92
CA ASN A 233 -12.30 -15.42 -0.12
C ASN A 233 -11.37 -15.36 -1.34
N GLY A 234 -10.12 -14.94 -1.15
CA GLY A 234 -9.08 -15.15 -2.16
C GLY A 234 -8.89 -14.03 -3.20
N LYS A 235 -9.50 -12.84 -3.02
CA LYS A 235 -9.25 -11.67 -3.89
C LYS A 235 -7.76 -11.30 -3.97
N THR A 236 -7.15 -11.03 -2.81
CA THR A 236 -5.74 -10.61 -2.72
C THR A 236 -4.77 -11.68 -3.19
N ILE A 237 -4.95 -12.95 -2.80
CA ILE A 237 -4.06 -14.03 -3.25
C ILE A 237 -4.16 -14.27 -4.77
N SER A 238 -5.34 -14.04 -5.37
CA SER A 238 -5.51 -14.13 -6.82
C SER A 238 -4.80 -12.99 -7.56
N ILE A 239 -4.79 -11.79 -6.98
CA ILE A 239 -3.98 -10.67 -7.47
C ILE A 239 -2.50 -11.06 -7.44
N VAL A 240 -2.01 -11.58 -6.31
CA VAL A 240 -0.60 -12.00 -6.16
C VAL A 240 -0.25 -13.13 -7.15
N ALA A 241 -1.17 -14.06 -7.43
CA ALA A 241 -0.96 -15.11 -8.44
C ALA A 241 -0.93 -14.57 -9.88
N LEU A 242 -1.72 -13.54 -10.19
CA LEU A 242 -1.62 -12.80 -11.45
C LEU A 242 -0.28 -12.07 -11.57
N MET A 243 0.20 -11.44 -10.50
CA MET A 243 1.52 -10.81 -10.47
C MET A 243 2.61 -11.83 -10.81
N HIS A 244 2.58 -13.02 -10.19
CA HIS A 244 3.52 -14.11 -10.50
C HIS A 244 3.46 -14.51 -11.98
N THR A 245 2.24 -14.68 -12.50
CA THR A 245 2.01 -15.02 -13.91
C THR A 245 2.63 -13.98 -14.86
N LEU A 246 2.47 -12.69 -14.55
CA LEU A 246 2.97 -11.60 -15.37
C LEU A 246 4.49 -11.42 -15.29
N LEU A 247 5.09 -11.71 -14.15
CA LEU A 247 6.55 -11.73 -13.99
C LEU A 247 7.20 -12.90 -14.72
N GLY A 248 6.50 -14.05 -14.83
CA GLY A 248 6.96 -15.22 -15.57
C GLY A 248 6.89 -15.13 -17.09
N ARG A 249 6.43 -14.00 -17.66
CA ARG A 249 6.38 -13.78 -19.11
C ARG A 249 7.78 -13.60 -19.68
N LYS A 250 7.93 -13.83 -21.00
CA LYS A 250 9.18 -13.55 -21.74
C LYS A 250 9.67 -12.12 -21.53
N HIS A 251 8.72 -11.18 -21.51
CA HIS A 251 8.94 -9.80 -21.09
C HIS A 251 8.13 -9.59 -19.80
N PRO A 252 8.78 -9.65 -18.63
CA PRO A 252 8.12 -9.46 -17.34
C PRO A 252 7.38 -8.12 -17.30
N ILE A 253 6.16 -8.15 -16.76
CA ILE A 253 5.36 -6.93 -16.59
C ILE A 253 5.40 -6.53 -15.11
N PRO A 254 5.89 -5.31 -14.77
CA PRO A 254 5.94 -4.85 -13.40
C PRO A 254 4.54 -4.63 -12.83
N THR A 255 4.43 -4.78 -11.50
CA THR A 255 3.21 -4.45 -10.76
C THR A 255 3.43 -3.26 -9.83
N LEU A 256 2.48 -2.33 -9.87
CA LEU A 256 2.32 -1.26 -8.90
C LEU A 256 1.15 -1.60 -7.98
N TYR A 257 1.40 -1.64 -6.68
CA TYR A 257 0.45 -2.10 -5.66
C TYR A 257 0.04 -0.97 -4.73
N VAL A 258 -1.19 -0.47 -4.85
CA VAL A 258 -1.70 0.64 -4.05
C VAL A 258 -2.51 0.11 -2.88
N LYS A 259 -2.05 0.37 -1.66
CA LYS A 259 -2.78 0.03 -0.43
C LYS A 259 -3.74 1.12 0.00
N SER A 260 -3.34 2.39 -0.15
CA SER A 260 -4.15 3.54 0.24
C SER A 260 -3.73 4.80 -0.52
N ALA A 261 -4.71 5.56 -1.01
CA ALA A 261 -4.51 6.84 -1.69
C ALA A 261 -5.67 7.79 -1.36
N PRO A 262 -5.73 8.34 -0.13
CA PRO A 262 -6.90 9.05 0.37
C PRO A 262 -7.04 10.49 -0.16
N THR A 263 -6.03 11.05 -0.84
CA THR A 263 -6.06 12.43 -1.37
C THR A 263 -5.99 12.47 -2.90
N THR A 264 -6.42 13.58 -3.50
CA THR A 264 -6.31 13.79 -4.96
C THR A 264 -4.85 13.81 -5.43
N PHE A 265 -3.95 14.36 -4.62
CA PHE A 265 -2.50 14.33 -4.85
C PHE A 265 -1.96 12.90 -4.87
N ASP A 266 -2.41 12.04 -3.95
CA ASP A 266 -2.01 10.63 -3.93
C ASP A 266 -2.41 9.91 -5.22
N ILE A 267 -3.64 10.12 -5.68
CA ILE A 267 -4.15 9.51 -6.90
C ILE A 267 -3.34 9.98 -8.11
N ARG A 268 -3.05 11.27 -8.22
CA ARG A 268 -2.21 11.80 -9.30
C ARG A 268 -0.84 11.13 -9.32
N ASN A 269 -0.19 11.01 -8.16
CA ASN A 269 1.11 10.35 -8.05
C ASN A 269 1.05 8.87 -8.42
N VAL A 270 -0.06 8.20 -8.08
CA VAL A 270 -0.27 6.80 -8.44
C VAL A 270 -0.33 6.63 -9.96
N PHE A 271 -1.15 7.42 -10.65
CA PHE A 271 -1.33 7.31 -12.09
C PHE A 271 -0.13 7.81 -12.89
N ASN A 272 0.55 8.87 -12.43
CA ASN A 272 1.81 9.32 -13.05
C ASN A 272 2.87 8.20 -13.04
N GLN A 273 3.03 7.51 -11.90
CA GLN A 273 3.98 6.40 -11.81
C GLN A 273 3.55 5.21 -12.67
N ALA A 274 2.25 4.91 -12.72
CA ALA A 274 1.73 3.85 -13.58
C ALA A 274 2.01 4.12 -15.06
N ARG A 275 1.79 5.35 -15.51
CA ARG A 275 2.05 5.77 -16.89
C ARG A 275 3.55 5.74 -17.22
N ALA A 276 4.41 6.13 -16.27
CA ALA A 276 5.85 6.06 -16.43
C ALA A 276 6.39 4.62 -16.53
N LEU A 277 5.73 3.65 -15.89
CA LEU A 277 6.11 2.24 -15.89
C LEU A 277 5.31 1.38 -16.88
N ALA A 278 4.46 1.99 -17.72
CA ALA A 278 3.69 1.27 -18.70
C ALA A 278 4.61 0.55 -19.72
N PRO A 279 4.29 -0.69 -20.12
CA PRO A 279 3.13 -1.49 -19.73
C PRO A 279 3.26 -2.09 -18.32
N CYS A 280 2.24 -1.92 -17.49
CA CYS A 280 2.25 -2.41 -16.11
C CYS A 280 0.88 -2.90 -15.64
N MET A 281 0.89 -3.70 -14.57
CA MET A 281 -0.31 -4.00 -13.80
C MET A 281 -0.44 -3.01 -12.64
N LEU A 282 -1.58 -2.31 -12.54
CA LEU A 282 -1.89 -1.40 -11.43
C LEU A 282 -2.95 -2.03 -10.52
N VAL A 283 -2.58 -2.34 -9.30
CA VAL A 283 -3.47 -2.90 -8.27
C VAL A 283 -3.96 -1.77 -7.36
N LEU A 284 -5.28 -1.69 -7.19
CA LEU A 284 -5.97 -0.77 -6.29
C LEU A 284 -6.73 -1.62 -5.27
N GLU A 285 -6.10 -1.95 -4.15
CA GLU A 285 -6.72 -2.77 -3.11
C GLU A 285 -7.66 -1.94 -2.23
N ASP A 286 -8.79 -2.52 -1.84
CA ASP A 286 -9.83 -1.87 -1.03
C ASP A 286 -10.17 -0.48 -1.59
N VAL A 287 -10.63 -0.46 -2.84
CA VAL A 287 -10.84 0.76 -3.65
C VAL A 287 -11.78 1.76 -2.99
N GLU A 288 -12.63 1.33 -2.05
CA GLU A 288 -13.43 2.23 -1.19
C GLU A 288 -12.58 3.19 -0.35
N THR A 289 -11.33 2.83 -0.03
CA THR A 289 -10.38 3.68 0.70
C THR A 289 -9.72 4.72 -0.22
N ILE A 290 -9.73 4.48 -1.53
CA ILE A 290 -9.15 5.34 -2.56
C ILE A 290 -10.22 6.26 -3.15
N VAL A 291 -11.42 5.73 -3.39
CA VAL A 291 -12.54 6.43 -4.01
C VAL A 291 -13.53 6.86 -2.94
N THR A 292 -13.22 8.00 -2.34
CA THR A 292 -14.02 8.70 -1.34
C THR A 292 -14.81 9.83 -1.99
N ALA A 293 -15.72 10.46 -1.24
CA ALA A 293 -16.47 11.63 -1.72
C ALA A 293 -15.56 12.76 -2.24
N GLN A 294 -14.37 12.94 -1.65
CA GLN A 294 -13.43 14.01 -2.03
C GLN A 294 -12.58 13.63 -3.25
N THR A 295 -12.26 12.34 -3.40
CA THR A 295 -11.34 11.87 -4.43
C THR A 295 -12.03 11.32 -5.68
N ARG A 296 -13.33 11.01 -5.60
CA ARG A 296 -14.12 10.37 -6.65
C ARG A 296 -13.96 10.99 -8.03
N SER A 297 -14.22 12.29 -8.16
CA SER A 297 -14.17 12.97 -9.46
C SER A 297 -12.77 12.95 -10.05
N TYR A 298 -11.74 13.12 -9.21
CA TYR A 298 -10.35 13.10 -9.64
C TYR A 298 -9.93 11.70 -10.11
N PHE A 299 -10.24 10.66 -9.32
CA PHE A 299 -9.99 9.27 -9.66
C PHE A 299 -10.63 8.88 -11.00
N PHE A 300 -11.85 9.34 -11.26
CA PHE A 300 -12.55 9.08 -12.52
C PHE A 300 -11.89 9.73 -13.73
N ASN A 301 -11.40 10.96 -13.58
CA ASN A 301 -10.66 11.62 -14.65
C ASN A 301 -9.38 10.85 -15.00
N GLU A 302 -8.67 10.36 -13.98
CA GLU A 302 -7.45 9.57 -14.15
C GLU A 302 -7.73 8.22 -14.82
N VAL A 303 -8.82 7.51 -14.46
CA VAL A 303 -9.18 6.21 -15.09
C VAL A 303 -9.76 6.36 -16.49
N ASP A 304 -10.60 7.38 -16.70
CA ASP A 304 -11.21 7.65 -18.01
C ASP A 304 -10.14 8.08 -19.03
N GLY A 305 -9.00 8.60 -18.57
CA GLY A 305 -7.82 8.83 -19.39
C GLY A 305 -7.89 10.15 -20.15
N LEU A 306 -8.09 11.27 -19.43
CA LEU A 306 -7.73 12.59 -19.98
C LEU A 306 -6.24 12.65 -20.38
N GLU A 307 -5.41 11.81 -19.74
CA GLU A 307 -4.01 11.57 -20.05
C GLU A 307 -3.82 10.14 -20.60
N ASN A 308 -2.71 9.88 -21.32
CA ASN A 308 -2.49 8.60 -22.01
C ASN A 308 -2.27 7.43 -21.02
N ASN A 309 -3.26 6.54 -20.91
CA ASN A 309 -3.24 5.33 -20.07
C ASN A 309 -2.92 4.03 -20.85
N ASP A 310 -2.31 4.14 -22.03
CA ASP A 310 -1.91 2.97 -22.81
C ASP A 310 -0.94 2.07 -22.03
N GLY A 311 -1.18 0.76 -22.12
CA GLY A 311 -0.41 -0.26 -21.43
C GLY A 311 -0.82 -0.51 -19.97
N LEU A 312 -1.85 0.17 -19.46
CA LEU A 312 -2.33 -0.03 -18.09
C LEU A 312 -3.35 -1.18 -17.98
N PHE A 313 -2.99 -2.21 -17.21
CA PHE A 313 -3.90 -3.27 -16.77
C PHE A 313 -4.28 -3.06 -15.30
N MET A 314 -5.45 -2.50 -15.05
CA MET A 314 -5.92 -2.15 -13.71
C MET A 314 -6.70 -3.31 -13.07
N ILE A 315 -6.41 -3.61 -11.81
CA ILE A 315 -7.25 -4.47 -10.96
C ILE A 315 -7.63 -3.69 -9.71
N ALA A 316 -8.93 -3.49 -9.50
CA ALA A 316 -9.43 -2.96 -8.24
C ALA A 316 -10.07 -4.10 -7.43
N SER A 317 -9.92 -4.08 -6.10
CA SER A 317 -10.66 -4.98 -5.21
C SER A 317 -11.57 -4.20 -4.26
N THR A 318 -12.71 -4.79 -3.88
CA THR A 318 -13.58 -4.26 -2.83
C THR A 318 -14.22 -5.39 -2.03
N ASN A 319 -14.47 -5.14 -0.74
CA ASN A 319 -15.28 -6.02 0.10
C ASN A 319 -16.76 -5.62 0.12
N PHE A 320 -17.10 -4.44 -0.39
CA PHE A 320 -18.43 -3.83 -0.24
C PHE A 320 -18.94 -3.28 -1.57
N ILE A 321 -19.34 -4.17 -2.49
CA ILE A 321 -19.81 -3.74 -3.82
C ILE A 321 -21.02 -2.78 -3.75
N ASP A 322 -21.89 -2.93 -2.75
CA ASP A 322 -23.09 -2.09 -2.60
C ASP A 322 -22.76 -0.68 -2.07
N LYS A 323 -21.64 -0.54 -1.37
CA LYS A 323 -21.12 0.76 -0.92
C LYS A 323 -20.24 1.42 -1.97
N LEU A 324 -19.89 0.69 -3.04
CA LEU A 324 -19.02 1.18 -4.08
C LEU A 324 -19.75 2.20 -4.94
N ASP A 325 -19.01 3.22 -5.37
CA ASP A 325 -19.54 4.24 -6.25
C ASP A 325 -20.21 3.65 -7.51
N PRO A 326 -21.45 4.05 -7.85
CA PRO A 326 -22.13 3.57 -9.06
C PRO A 326 -21.34 3.84 -10.34
N GLY A 327 -20.50 4.87 -10.36
CA GLY A 327 -19.61 5.19 -11.48
C GLY A 327 -18.46 4.19 -11.66
N LEU A 328 -18.10 3.42 -10.62
CA LEU A 328 -17.16 2.30 -10.72
C LEU A 328 -17.88 1.01 -11.08
N SER A 329 -19.01 0.75 -10.45
CA SER A 329 -19.72 -0.52 -10.62
C SER A 329 -20.55 -0.57 -11.90
N LYS A 330 -21.15 0.52 -12.39
CA LYS A 330 -22.11 0.46 -13.51
C LYS A 330 -21.56 0.91 -14.86
N ARG A 331 -20.41 1.60 -14.91
CA ARG A 331 -19.90 2.21 -16.14
C ARG A 331 -18.89 1.29 -16.87
N PRO A 332 -19.19 0.81 -18.09
CA PRO A 332 -18.36 -0.18 -18.81
C PRO A 332 -17.02 0.32 -19.36
N SER A 333 -16.58 1.55 -19.09
CA SER A 333 -15.34 2.15 -19.63
C SER A 333 -14.15 2.17 -18.65
N ARG A 334 -14.40 1.76 -17.40
CA ARG A 334 -13.46 1.85 -16.27
C ARG A 334 -13.04 0.46 -15.82
N PHE A 335 -14.03 -0.34 -15.42
CA PHE A 335 -13.86 -1.72 -14.99
C PHE A 335 -14.80 -2.61 -15.80
N ASP A 336 -14.37 -2.94 -17.02
CA ASP A 336 -15.17 -3.62 -18.04
C ASP A 336 -15.55 -5.06 -17.65
N ARG A 337 -14.79 -5.66 -16.72
CA ARG A 337 -15.00 -7.03 -16.24
C ARG A 337 -15.05 -7.05 -14.72
N LYS A 338 -15.96 -7.83 -14.18
CA LYS A 338 -16.12 -8.02 -12.74
C LYS A 338 -16.06 -9.48 -12.40
N TYR A 339 -15.35 -9.81 -11.33
CA TYR A 339 -15.19 -11.17 -10.84
C TYR A 339 -15.70 -11.22 -9.40
N LEU A 340 -16.75 -12.02 -9.19
CA LEU A 340 -17.29 -12.32 -7.87
C LEU A 340 -16.43 -13.39 -7.21
N PHE A 341 -15.97 -13.13 -5.99
CA PHE A 341 -15.33 -14.09 -5.10
C PHE A 341 -16.33 -14.44 -4.00
N PRO A 342 -17.20 -15.45 -4.21
CA PRO A 342 -18.23 -15.82 -3.26
C PRO A 342 -17.62 -16.53 -2.04
N LEU A 343 -18.47 -16.90 -1.07
CA LEU A 343 -18.07 -17.87 -0.05
C LEU A 343 -17.72 -19.21 -0.74
N PRO A 344 -16.71 -19.94 -0.24
CA PRO A 344 -16.28 -21.19 -0.86
C PRO A 344 -17.40 -22.22 -0.83
N ASN A 345 -17.58 -22.93 -1.94
CA ASN A 345 -18.50 -24.05 -2.04
C ASN A 345 -17.97 -25.29 -1.27
N GLN A 346 -18.77 -26.35 -1.19
CA GLN A 346 -18.38 -27.56 -0.46
C GLN A 346 -17.05 -28.16 -0.97
N HIS A 347 -16.85 -28.23 -2.29
CA HIS A 347 -15.65 -28.77 -2.90
C HIS A 347 -14.41 -27.93 -2.55
N GLU A 348 -14.50 -26.61 -2.66
CA GLU A 348 -13.42 -25.68 -2.29
C GLU A 348 -13.08 -25.77 -0.80
N ARG A 349 -14.08 -25.93 0.08
CA ARG A 349 -13.86 -26.16 1.51
C ARG A 349 -13.15 -27.50 1.76
N THR A 350 -13.51 -28.55 1.02
CA THR A 350 -12.82 -29.85 1.10
C THR A 350 -11.35 -29.72 0.68
N LEU A 351 -11.06 -29.05 -0.44
CA LEU A 351 -9.69 -28.75 -0.87
C LEU A 351 -8.92 -27.95 0.20
N TYR A 352 -9.59 -27.03 0.88
CA TYR A 352 -8.98 -26.27 1.97
C TYR A 352 -8.65 -27.15 3.19
N CYS A 353 -9.51 -28.09 3.54
CA CYS A 353 -9.22 -29.11 4.56
C CYS A 353 -8.05 -30.00 4.16
N GLU A 354 -7.97 -30.43 2.90
CA GLU A 354 -6.83 -31.20 2.38
C GLU A 354 -5.52 -30.42 2.41
N PHE A 355 -5.56 -29.12 2.09
CA PHE A 355 -4.41 -28.22 2.25
C PHE A 355 -3.91 -28.22 3.71
N TRP A 356 -4.81 -28.11 4.69
CA TRP A 356 -4.44 -28.19 6.11
C TRP A 356 -3.92 -29.58 6.49
N ARG A 357 -4.50 -30.65 5.97
CA ARG A 357 -4.01 -32.02 6.16
C ARG A 357 -2.55 -32.16 5.72
N HIS A 358 -2.23 -31.71 4.50
CA HIS A 358 -0.85 -31.73 4.00
C HIS A 358 0.10 -30.86 4.82
N LYS A 359 -0.35 -29.68 5.25
CA LYS A 359 0.42 -28.78 6.12
C LYS A 359 0.74 -29.42 7.48
N LEU A 360 -0.15 -30.28 7.99
CA LEU A 360 -0.03 -30.94 9.28
C LEU A 360 0.59 -32.34 9.21
N GLN A 361 0.79 -32.91 8.02
CA GLN A 361 1.28 -34.28 7.81
C GLN A 361 2.60 -34.60 8.55
N LYS A 362 3.46 -33.61 8.78
CA LYS A 362 4.74 -33.76 9.50
C LYS A 362 4.63 -33.57 11.02
N LYS A 363 3.42 -33.41 11.57
CA LYS A 363 3.18 -33.18 13.00
C LYS A 363 2.71 -34.48 13.64
N PRO A 364 3.57 -35.19 14.41
CA PRO A 364 3.26 -36.53 14.91
C PRO A 364 2.13 -36.57 15.96
N LEU A 365 1.79 -35.42 16.54
CA LEU A 365 0.75 -35.30 17.58
C LEU A 365 -0.67 -35.13 17.03
N ILE A 366 -0.85 -35.02 15.71
CA ILE A 366 -2.16 -34.73 15.11
C ILE A 366 -2.49 -35.84 14.12
N ASP A 367 -3.44 -36.70 14.48
CA ASP A 367 -4.03 -37.66 13.55
C ASP A 367 -5.10 -36.96 12.70
N PHE A 368 -4.84 -36.84 11.40
CA PHE A 368 -5.74 -36.17 10.44
C PHE A 368 -5.92 -37.05 9.20
N PRO A 369 -6.79 -38.08 9.27
CA PRO A 369 -7.06 -38.92 8.11
C PRO A 369 -7.92 -38.19 7.07
N GLU A 370 -7.77 -38.61 5.81
CA GLU A 370 -8.45 -38.03 4.65
C GLU A 370 -9.97 -37.94 4.80
N LYS A 371 -10.59 -38.96 5.43
CA LYS A 371 -12.03 -39.04 5.64
C LYS A 371 -12.63 -37.89 6.48
N LEU A 372 -11.82 -37.17 7.26
CA LEU A 372 -12.29 -36.00 8.01
C LEU A 372 -12.54 -34.78 7.11
N CYS A 373 -11.88 -34.68 5.94
CA CYS A 373 -11.95 -33.47 5.11
C CYS A 373 -13.37 -33.17 4.59
N PRO A 374 -14.15 -34.15 4.06
CA PRO A 374 -15.53 -33.91 3.65
C PRO A 374 -16.44 -33.51 4.82
N ALA A 375 -16.28 -34.14 5.98
CA ALA A 375 -17.07 -33.84 7.17
C ALA A 375 -16.77 -32.43 7.71
N MET A 376 -15.49 -32.04 7.78
CA MET A 376 -15.06 -30.69 8.17
C MET A 376 -15.59 -29.62 7.21
N ALA A 377 -15.57 -29.90 5.91
CA ALA A 377 -16.13 -29.01 4.90
C ALA A 377 -17.65 -28.84 5.05
N GLN A 378 -18.37 -29.87 5.48
CA GLN A 378 -19.82 -29.82 5.68
C GLN A 378 -20.19 -28.96 6.90
N VAL A 379 -19.52 -29.14 8.04
CA VAL A 379 -19.80 -28.36 9.26
C VAL A 379 -19.34 -26.91 9.15
N THR A 380 -18.47 -26.57 8.20
CA THR A 380 -18.03 -25.19 7.90
C THR A 380 -18.83 -24.51 6.78
N ASN A 381 -20.03 -25.04 6.46
CA ASN A 381 -20.91 -24.38 5.49
C ASN A 381 -21.19 -22.92 5.89
N GLY A 382 -21.01 -22.00 4.93
CA GLY A 382 -21.16 -20.56 5.10
C GLY A 382 -19.90 -19.83 5.61
N PHE A 383 -18.79 -20.52 5.86
CA PHE A 383 -17.54 -19.88 6.28
C PHE A 383 -16.76 -19.37 5.06
N SER A 384 -16.07 -18.23 5.22
CA SER A 384 -14.99 -17.84 4.30
C SER A 384 -13.73 -18.66 4.57
N PHE A 385 -12.74 -18.65 3.66
CA PHE A 385 -11.45 -19.30 3.93
C PHE A 385 -10.75 -18.71 5.16
N ALA A 386 -10.96 -17.42 5.46
CA ALA A 386 -10.44 -16.80 6.68
C ALA A 386 -11.11 -17.36 7.95
N PHE A 387 -12.43 -17.60 7.94
CA PHE A 387 -13.11 -18.26 9.06
C PHE A 387 -12.71 -19.74 9.19
N MET A 388 -12.52 -20.45 8.08
CA MET A 388 -11.97 -21.80 8.13
C MET A 388 -10.54 -21.82 8.69
N GLN A 389 -9.70 -20.86 8.30
CA GLN A 389 -8.36 -20.68 8.87
C GLN A 389 -8.43 -20.52 10.39
N GLU A 390 -9.31 -19.64 10.87
CA GLU A 390 -9.50 -19.42 12.31
C GLU A 390 -9.94 -20.69 13.02
N CYS A 391 -10.91 -21.42 12.45
CA CYS A 391 -11.38 -22.69 13.00
C CYS A 391 -10.25 -23.71 13.14
N PHE A 392 -9.41 -23.88 12.11
CA PHE A 392 -8.22 -24.74 12.18
C PHE A 392 -7.22 -24.26 13.23
N VAL A 393 -6.92 -22.97 13.28
CA VAL A 393 -5.96 -22.41 14.25
C VAL A 393 -6.46 -22.59 15.69
N ALA A 394 -7.72 -22.26 15.97
CA ALA A 394 -8.35 -22.45 17.27
C ALA A 394 -8.32 -23.93 17.70
N THR A 395 -8.69 -24.83 16.79
CA THR A 395 -8.64 -26.28 17.02
C THR A 395 -7.24 -26.74 17.43
N LEU A 396 -6.22 -26.32 16.66
CA LEU A 396 -4.83 -26.71 16.92
C LEU A 396 -4.30 -26.14 18.24
N LEU A 397 -4.74 -24.95 18.64
CA LEU A 397 -4.36 -24.35 19.92
C LEU A 397 -4.97 -25.08 21.12
N VAL A 398 -6.22 -25.55 21.00
CA VAL A 398 -6.87 -26.39 22.03
C VAL A 398 -6.14 -27.72 22.17
N LEU A 399 -5.89 -28.41 21.04
CA LEU A 399 -5.14 -29.67 21.03
C LEU A 399 -3.73 -29.51 21.62
N ALA A 400 -3.03 -28.41 21.31
CA ALA A 400 -1.70 -28.15 21.84
C ALA A 400 -1.67 -27.90 23.36
N ARG A 401 -2.80 -27.52 23.97
CA ARG A 401 -2.92 -27.27 25.41
C ARG A 401 -3.33 -28.50 26.21
N ASN A 402 -3.64 -29.64 25.57
CA ASN A 402 -4.25 -30.82 26.20
C ASN A 402 -5.47 -30.46 27.07
N GLU A 403 -6.23 -29.44 26.68
CA GLU A 403 -7.52 -29.17 27.30
C GLU A 403 -8.48 -30.28 26.85
N THR A 404 -8.59 -31.35 27.65
CA THR A 404 -9.61 -32.38 27.46
C THR A 404 -10.97 -31.71 27.55
N LEU A 405 -11.58 -31.45 26.41
CA LEU A 405 -12.98 -31.09 26.35
C LEU A 405 -13.76 -32.38 26.63
N ASP A 406 -14.43 -32.46 27.79
CA ASP A 406 -15.44 -33.48 28.08
C ASP A 406 -16.65 -33.23 27.17
N LEU A 407 -16.49 -33.56 25.89
CA LEU A 407 -17.54 -33.48 24.89
C LEU A 407 -18.31 -34.80 24.94
N PRO A 408 -19.63 -34.77 25.22
CA PRO A 408 -20.42 -35.98 25.22
C PRO A 408 -20.41 -36.61 23.82
N GLY A 409 -19.86 -37.83 23.73
CA GLY A 409 -19.96 -38.64 22.52
C GLY A 409 -21.41 -39.02 22.28
N THR A 410 -21.95 -38.63 21.13
CA THR A 410 -23.27 -39.08 20.67
C THR A 410 -23.09 -40.25 19.70
N ASP A 411 -23.91 -41.29 19.84
CA ASP A 411 -23.73 -42.63 19.28
C ASP A 411 -23.38 -42.73 17.76
N LYS A 412 -22.52 -43.71 17.46
CA LYS A 412 -22.27 -44.39 16.16
C LYS A 412 -21.89 -43.54 14.94
N ASP A 413 -20.88 -42.68 15.07
CA ASP A 413 -20.18 -42.11 13.91
C ASP A 413 -18.68 -42.38 14.06
N ASP A 414 -18.04 -43.05 13.08
CA ASP A 414 -16.62 -43.42 13.10
C ASP A 414 -15.69 -42.20 13.01
N LEU A 415 -16.26 -41.01 12.77
CA LEU A 415 -15.57 -39.73 12.84
C LEU A 415 -15.37 -39.26 14.29
N GLU A 416 -16.29 -39.60 15.20
CA GLU A 416 -16.24 -39.19 16.60
C GLU A 416 -15.11 -39.87 17.39
N ASP A 417 -14.42 -40.86 16.80
CA ASP A 417 -13.20 -41.46 17.35
C ASP A 417 -12.01 -40.48 17.31
N TYR A 418 -12.00 -39.53 16.36
CA TYR A 418 -10.88 -38.59 16.18
C TYR A 418 -11.02 -37.36 17.05
N GLU A 419 -10.07 -37.14 17.94
CA GLU A 419 -10.03 -35.95 18.80
C GLU A 419 -10.02 -34.65 17.98
N LEU A 420 -9.25 -34.62 16.89
CA LEU A 420 -9.21 -33.50 15.96
C LEU A 420 -10.61 -33.14 15.43
N TRP A 421 -11.42 -34.14 15.09
CA TRP A 421 -12.79 -33.92 14.60
C TRP A 421 -13.68 -33.33 15.68
N ARG A 422 -13.69 -33.92 16.89
CA ARG A 422 -14.52 -33.45 18.02
C ARG A 422 -14.24 -31.99 18.35
N VAL A 423 -12.95 -31.64 18.47
CA VAL A 423 -12.53 -30.26 18.77
C VAL A 423 -12.86 -29.33 17.61
N PHE A 424 -12.59 -29.72 16.36
CA PHE A 424 -12.89 -28.89 15.19
C PHE A 424 -14.38 -28.59 15.05
N LYS A 425 -15.23 -29.61 15.20
CA LYS A 425 -16.69 -29.48 15.17
C LYS A 425 -17.17 -28.49 16.24
N HIS A 426 -16.66 -28.61 17.47
CA HIS A 426 -16.97 -27.68 18.55
C HIS A 426 -16.53 -26.23 18.24
N GLN A 427 -15.32 -26.04 17.71
CA GLN A 427 -14.84 -24.70 17.32
C GLN A 427 -15.65 -24.10 16.17
N ALA A 428 -16.07 -24.91 15.19
CA ALA A 428 -16.93 -24.48 14.11
C ALA A 428 -18.31 -24.01 14.62
N ASP A 429 -18.88 -24.72 15.59
CA ASP A 429 -20.16 -24.33 16.21
C ASP A 429 -20.04 -23.03 17.02
N MET A 430 -18.93 -22.83 17.73
CA MET A 430 -18.66 -21.59 18.46
C MET A 430 -18.51 -20.39 17.51
N LEU A 431 -17.65 -20.50 16.50
CA LEU A 431 -17.48 -19.45 15.49
C LEU A 431 -18.79 -19.14 14.75
N ARG A 432 -19.61 -20.14 14.46
CA ARG A 432 -20.93 -19.92 13.84
C ARG A 432 -21.84 -19.06 14.71
N LYS A 433 -21.85 -19.24 16.03
CA LYS A 433 -22.63 -18.39 16.95
C LYS A 433 -22.14 -16.95 16.97
N GLU A 434 -20.83 -16.74 16.92
CA GLU A 434 -20.23 -15.40 16.85
C GLU A 434 -20.53 -14.69 15.53
N ILE A 435 -20.47 -15.42 14.42
CA ILE A 435 -20.86 -14.92 13.10
C ILE A 435 -22.31 -14.44 13.18
N SER A 436 -23.25 -15.30 13.59
CA SER A 436 -24.68 -14.93 13.69
C SER A 436 -24.94 -13.71 14.58
N SER A 437 -24.26 -13.59 15.73
CA SER A 437 -24.43 -12.44 16.63
C SER A 437 -23.88 -11.14 16.06
N GLN A 438 -22.86 -11.18 15.19
CA GLN A 438 -22.37 -10.01 14.46
C GLN A 438 -23.37 -9.53 13.39
N PHE A 439 -24.09 -10.46 12.75
CA PHE A 439 -25.14 -10.11 11.78
C PHE A 439 -26.38 -9.50 12.45
N GLU A 440 -26.77 -9.99 13.62
CA GLU A 440 -27.90 -9.45 14.40
C GLU A 440 -27.61 -8.04 14.94
N ASN A 441 -26.36 -7.76 15.33
CA ASN A 441 -25.95 -6.44 15.80
C ASN A 441 -25.58 -5.45 14.68
N ASN A 442 -25.54 -5.90 13.41
CA ASN A 442 -25.14 -5.06 12.28
C ASN A 442 -25.88 -5.49 10.98
N PRO A 443 -27.12 -5.02 10.76
CA PRO A 443 -28.01 -5.53 9.70
C PRO A 443 -27.52 -5.27 8.25
N CYS A 444 -26.39 -4.60 8.06
CA CYS A 444 -25.81 -4.27 6.76
C CYS A 444 -25.03 -5.41 6.07
N ILE A 445 -24.86 -6.59 6.68
CA ILE A 445 -24.11 -7.72 6.07
C ILE A 445 -25.06 -8.82 5.52
N ALA A 446 -26.36 -8.71 5.77
CA ALA A 446 -27.32 -9.80 5.52
C ALA A 446 -27.96 -9.78 4.12
N ILE A 447 -27.20 -9.87 3.02
CA ILE A 447 -27.81 -10.20 1.70
C ILE A 447 -26.87 -11.06 0.86
N CYS A 448 -26.85 -12.36 1.15
CA CYS A 448 -26.49 -13.42 0.18
C CYS A 448 -27.44 -14.63 0.27
N ARG A 449 -28.61 -14.46 0.90
CA ARG A 449 -29.70 -15.46 0.88
C ARG A 449 -30.92 -14.84 0.22
N HIS A 450 -31.01 -14.95 -1.10
CA HIS A 450 -32.28 -14.85 -1.79
C HIS A 450 -32.42 -16.04 -2.73
N ASP A 451 -33.22 -17.01 -2.29
CA ASP A 451 -34.02 -17.85 -3.16
C ASP A 451 -35.47 -17.84 -2.63
N SER A 452 -36.40 -17.55 -3.55
CA SER A 452 -37.88 -17.65 -3.50
C SER A 452 -38.70 -16.36 -3.33
N PRO A 453 -39.62 -16.06 -4.28
CA PRO A 453 -40.50 -14.89 -4.25
C PRO A 453 -41.88 -15.23 -3.66
N ALA A 454 -42.09 -14.87 -2.40
CA ALA A 454 -43.40 -14.63 -1.82
C ALA A 454 -43.20 -13.70 -0.61
N ASP A 455 -44.17 -12.83 -0.35
CA ASP A 455 -44.26 -11.92 0.80
C ASP A 455 -43.61 -10.53 0.61
N MET A 456 -44.24 -9.74 -0.27
CA MET A 456 -44.30 -8.28 -0.10
C MET A 456 -45.71 -7.88 0.35
N ALA A 457 -45.86 -7.62 1.64
CA ALA A 457 -46.93 -6.77 2.14
C ALA A 457 -46.54 -6.12 3.48
N SER A 458 -46.49 -4.78 3.45
CA SER A 458 -46.71 -3.87 4.59
C SER A 458 -45.64 -3.85 5.70
N GLN A 459 -44.95 -2.72 5.88
CA GLN A 459 -45.37 -1.65 6.80
C GLN A 459 -44.27 -0.58 6.91
N SER A 460 -44.71 0.65 6.70
CA SER A 460 -44.04 1.90 7.00
C SER A 460 -44.16 2.23 8.48
N ALA A 461 -43.04 2.53 9.17
CA ALA A 461 -43.03 3.43 10.33
C ALA A 461 -41.59 3.84 10.67
N VAL A 462 -41.35 5.15 10.68
CA VAL A 462 -40.17 5.79 11.27
C VAL A 462 -40.50 6.10 12.73
N PRO A 463 -39.62 5.84 13.70
CA PRO A 463 -39.68 6.50 14.99
C PRO A 463 -38.53 7.50 15.16
N THR A 464 -38.93 8.74 15.42
CA THR A 464 -38.15 9.80 16.05
C THR A 464 -38.24 9.68 17.56
N SER A 465 -37.14 9.97 18.27
CA SER A 465 -37.02 10.85 19.45
C SER A 465 -36.05 10.31 20.50
N ASP A 466 -35.01 11.13 20.76
CA ASP A 466 -34.46 11.55 22.06
C ASP A 466 -34.54 10.60 23.26
N GLU A 467 -33.38 10.28 23.82
CA GLU A 467 -33.22 10.14 25.27
C GLU A 467 -31.77 10.40 25.71
N HIS A 468 -31.65 11.30 26.70
CA HIS A 468 -30.43 11.62 27.44
C HIS A 468 -30.12 10.52 28.47
N GLY A 469 -28.84 10.13 28.60
CA GLY A 469 -28.37 9.24 29.66
C GLY A 469 -26.89 9.47 29.98
N GLU A 470 -26.60 9.64 31.27
CA GLU A 470 -25.41 10.25 31.87
C GLU A 470 -24.08 9.48 31.69
N CYS A 471 -22.97 10.23 31.64
CA CYS A 471 -21.60 9.72 31.52
C CYS A 471 -20.93 9.64 32.91
N HIS A 472 -20.50 8.45 33.33
CA HIS A 472 -19.83 8.22 34.61
C HIS A 472 -18.31 8.52 34.58
N ALA A 473 -17.91 9.29 35.59
CA ALA A 473 -16.61 9.65 36.15
C ALA A 473 -15.32 8.88 35.79
N ASN A 474 -14.29 9.69 35.51
CA ASN A 474 -12.85 9.41 35.43
C ASN A 474 -12.27 8.66 36.66
N ARG A 475 -11.49 7.61 36.42
CA ARG A 475 -10.46 7.09 37.33
C ARG A 475 -9.08 7.27 36.70
N GLN A 476 -8.31 8.25 37.19
CA GLN A 476 -6.89 8.42 36.84
C GLN A 476 -6.04 7.33 37.51
N MET A 477 -5.34 6.53 36.70
CA MET A 477 -4.35 5.55 37.16
C MET A 477 -2.96 6.16 37.00
N ASN A 478 -2.24 6.31 38.11
CA ASN A 478 -0.94 6.95 38.20
C ASN A 478 0.16 5.92 37.82
N MET A 479 0.79 6.03 36.64
CA MET A 479 1.93 5.18 36.24
C MET A 479 3.24 5.96 36.28
N ARG A 480 4.15 5.56 37.19
CA ARG A 480 5.56 6.02 37.19
C ARG A 480 6.35 5.28 36.11
N LEU A 481 7.06 6.02 35.28
CA LEU A 481 7.98 5.48 34.27
C LEU A 481 9.25 4.90 34.92
N PRO A 482 9.82 3.81 34.39
CA PRO A 482 11.02 3.17 34.94
C PRO A 482 12.31 3.95 34.59
N ASP A 483 13.33 3.80 35.44
CA ASP A 483 14.64 4.45 35.31
C ASP A 483 15.49 3.81 34.19
N LEU A 484 15.85 4.61 33.19
CA LEU A 484 16.50 4.18 31.94
C LEU A 484 18.03 4.28 31.97
N ARG A 485 18.65 4.53 33.12
CA ARG A 485 20.09 4.79 33.26
C ARG A 485 21.04 3.61 32.97
N SER A 486 20.53 2.42 32.64
CA SER A 486 21.35 1.19 32.54
C SER A 486 21.41 0.51 31.16
N LEU A 487 20.86 1.11 30.09
CA LEU A 487 20.84 0.49 28.76
C LEU A 487 21.98 1.02 27.86
N ARG A 488 22.88 0.12 27.43
CA ARG A 488 23.86 0.34 26.35
C ARG A 488 23.75 -0.79 25.32
N VAL A 489 23.48 -0.48 24.04
CA VAL A 489 23.54 -1.44 22.91
C VAL A 489 23.86 -0.72 21.59
N GLU A 490 24.56 -1.45 20.71
CA GLU A 490 25.29 -1.09 19.48
C GLU A 490 24.43 -0.75 18.23
N ASP A 491 25.02 0.07 17.34
CA ASP A 491 24.39 0.68 16.16
C ASP A 491 24.53 -0.20 14.88
N SER A 492 23.43 -0.53 14.21
CA SER A 492 23.38 -0.74 12.74
C SER A 492 21.96 -1.03 12.24
N THR A 493 21.28 -0.02 11.68
CA THR A 493 20.32 -0.07 10.54
C THR A 493 19.37 1.15 10.51
N THR A 494 19.05 1.64 9.31
CA THR A 494 18.22 2.83 9.03
C THR A 494 16.70 2.54 9.01
N LEU A 495 15.90 3.49 9.48
CA LEU A 495 14.42 3.48 9.41
C LEU A 495 13.90 4.15 8.12
N PRO A 496 12.70 3.78 7.64
CA PRO A 496 11.95 4.63 6.73
C PRO A 496 11.50 5.93 7.45
N PRO A 497 11.33 7.04 6.71
CA PRO A 497 10.93 8.33 7.29
C PRO A 497 9.55 8.24 7.92
N LEU A 498 9.44 8.73 9.16
CA LEU A 498 8.18 8.82 9.90
C LEU A 498 7.28 9.93 9.28
N PRO A 499 5.95 9.74 9.25
CA PRO A 499 5.04 10.66 8.58
C PRO A 499 5.00 12.02 9.28
N TYR A 500 5.35 13.07 8.54
CA TYR A 500 5.24 14.47 8.98
C TYR A 500 3.75 14.88 9.02
N ARG A 501 3.19 15.10 10.21
CA ARG A 501 1.86 15.75 10.37
C ARG A 501 2.04 17.26 10.41
N LYS A 502 1.66 17.95 9.33
CA LYS A 502 1.71 19.41 9.22
C LYS A 502 0.64 20.15 10.05
N HIS A 503 -0.22 19.43 10.80
CA HIS A 503 -1.28 20.03 11.63
C HIS A 503 -1.40 19.35 13.00
N ALA A 504 -0.50 19.68 13.92
CA ALA A 504 -0.72 19.57 15.36
C ALA A 504 0.35 20.40 16.08
N HIS A 505 0.18 21.72 16.11
CA HIS A 505 0.90 22.53 17.09
C HIS A 505 0.32 22.21 18.47
N ILE A 506 0.95 21.29 19.20
CA ILE A 506 0.82 21.26 20.65
C ILE A 506 1.63 22.47 21.13
N SER A 507 0.94 23.57 21.40
CA SER A 507 1.51 24.73 22.09
C SER A 507 2.12 24.25 23.41
N THR A 508 3.44 24.31 23.52
CA THR A 508 4.20 24.04 24.75
C THR A 508 4.24 25.28 25.66
N ALA A 509 3.23 26.16 25.60
CA ALA A 509 3.14 27.37 26.41
C ALA A 509 2.22 27.23 27.64
N ALA A 510 1.66 26.05 27.92
CA ALA A 510 0.74 25.84 29.06
C ALA A 510 1.40 25.28 30.34
N PHE A 511 2.72 25.20 30.40
CA PHE A 511 3.45 24.81 31.62
C PHE A 511 4.63 25.76 31.86
N MET A 512 4.35 27.02 32.17
CA MET A 512 5.17 27.83 33.07
C MET A 512 4.47 29.13 33.45
N LYS A 513 4.17 29.23 34.76
CA LYS A 513 3.82 30.41 35.59
C LYS A 513 2.34 30.79 35.72
N GLU A 514 2.05 31.20 36.95
CA GLU A 514 0.82 31.63 37.64
C GLU A 514 -0.19 32.43 36.83
#